data_AF-A0A3R7WCR5-F1
#
_entry.id   AF-A0A3R7WCR5-F1
#
_cell.length_a   1.000
_cell.length_b   1.000
_cell.length_c   1.000
_cell.angle_alpha   90.00
_cell.angle_beta   90.00
_cell.angle_gamma   90.00
#
_symmetry.space_group_name_H-M   'P 1'
#
loop_
_entity.id
_entity.type
_entity.pdbx_description
1 polymer ?
#
loop_
_entity_poly.entity_id
_entity_poly.type
_entity_poly.pdbx_seq_one_letter_code
_entity_poly.pdbx_strand_id
1 'polypeptide(L)'
;MGTNCIDLVSSAKSTEEGSLDVTLISGGDDQSLNLHELRFPSCQKLFETRIVNASGSAIKTVACVNAQRIYAAGYDQRLSKWSILRDENGKSRLEWQGATISECADIADLAIRNTLDGEADEVVVVGQGLQMIQFQCTSFEKALELQQQERNE
;
A
#
# COMPACT_ATOMS: atom_id res chain seq x y z
N MET A 1 -9.96 16.70 9.15
CA MET A 1 -8.87 15.71 9.16
C MET A 1 -8.01 15.98 7.93
N GLY A 2 -6.69 16.06 8.08
CA GLY A 2 -5.76 16.39 6.98
C GLY A 2 -5.17 15.14 6.32
N THR A 3 -4.99 15.21 5.00
CA THR A 3 -4.16 14.26 4.25
C THR A 3 -2.70 14.62 4.46
N ASN A 4 -1.90 13.67 4.91
CA ASN A 4 -0.46 13.85 5.12
C ASN A 4 0.36 13.34 3.93
N CYS A 5 -0.13 12.31 3.26
CA CYS A 5 0.60 11.64 2.18
C CYS A 5 -0.36 11.13 1.10
N ILE A 6 0.15 11.05 -0.12
CA ILE A 6 -0.53 10.53 -1.30
C ILE A 6 0.49 9.84 -2.20
N ASP A 7 0.07 8.78 -2.87
CA ASP A 7 0.85 8.14 -3.92
C ASP A 7 -0.02 7.69 -5.10
N LEU A 8 0.60 7.60 -6.28
CA LEU A 8 -0.02 7.14 -7.51
C LEU A 8 0.01 5.61 -7.57
N VAL A 9 -1.18 4.99 -7.56
CA VAL A 9 -1.30 3.54 -7.71
C VAL A 9 -1.27 3.15 -9.19
N SER A 10 -2.07 3.82 -10.01
CA SER A 10 -2.10 3.59 -11.45
C SER A 10 -2.67 4.77 -12.21
N SER A 11 -2.30 4.88 -13.48
CA SER A 11 -2.81 5.89 -14.41
C SER A 11 -3.02 5.21 -15.76
N ALA A 12 -4.25 5.22 -16.25
CA ALA A 12 -4.63 4.59 -17.51
C ALA A 12 -5.47 5.56 -18.36
N LYS A 13 -5.33 5.46 -19.69
CA LYS A 13 -6.20 6.20 -20.61
C LYS A 13 -7.65 5.79 -20.36
N SER A 14 -8.52 6.78 -20.22
CA SER A 14 -9.94 6.53 -20.08
C SER A 14 -10.57 6.14 -21.42
N THR A 15 -11.79 5.62 -21.37
CA THR A 15 -12.63 5.42 -22.57
C THR A 15 -13.12 6.74 -23.16
N GLU A 16 -13.15 7.80 -22.35
CA GLU A 16 -13.47 9.15 -22.79
C GLU A 16 -12.24 9.81 -23.41
N GLU A 17 -12.38 10.32 -24.63
CA GLU A 17 -11.27 10.91 -25.38
C GLU A 17 -10.70 12.13 -24.63
N GLY A 18 -9.38 12.14 -24.44
CA GLY A 18 -8.69 13.19 -23.69
C GLY A 18 -8.73 13.05 -22.16
N SER A 19 -9.35 11.99 -21.64
CA SER A 19 -9.45 11.74 -20.20
C SER A 19 -8.49 10.66 -19.68
N LEU A 20 -8.16 10.75 -18.39
CA LEU A 20 -7.26 9.82 -17.69
C LEU A 20 -7.94 9.30 -16.42
N ASP A 21 -8.03 7.98 -16.29
CA ASP A 21 -8.51 7.34 -15.07
C ASP A 21 -7.29 7.04 -14.18
N VAL A 22 -7.29 7.62 -12.98
CA VAL A 22 -6.17 7.66 -12.05
C VAL A 22 -6.62 7.05 -10.72
N THR A 23 -5.83 6.11 -10.22
CA THR A 23 -6.00 5.53 -8.89
C THR A 23 -4.94 6.10 -7.95
N LEU A 24 -5.38 6.63 -6.82
CA LEU A 24 -4.54 7.26 -5.79
C LEU A 24 -4.76 6.58 -4.45
N ILE A 25 -3.69 6.40 -3.67
CA ILE A 25 -3.76 6.01 -2.27
C ILE A 25 -3.35 7.18 -1.41
N SER A 26 -4.02 7.38 -0.28
CA SER A 26 -3.69 8.47 0.64
C SER A 26 -3.81 8.03 2.10
N GLY A 27 -3.04 8.69 2.97
CA GLY A 27 -3.07 8.51 4.41
C GLY A 27 -3.08 9.86 5.14
N GLY A 28 -3.56 9.88 6.38
CA GLY A 28 -3.73 11.13 7.12
C GLY A 28 -3.80 10.97 8.63
N ASP A 29 -4.19 12.07 9.29
CA ASP A 29 -4.29 12.18 10.75
C ASP A 29 -5.42 11.32 11.34
N ASP A 30 -6.37 10.90 10.51
CA ASP A 30 -7.47 10.01 10.89
C ASP A 30 -7.09 8.52 10.84
N GLN A 31 -5.80 8.24 10.76
CA GLN A 31 -5.22 6.90 10.82
C GLN A 31 -5.78 5.98 9.73
N SER A 32 -6.35 6.56 8.67
CA SER A 32 -7.07 5.82 7.64
C SER A 32 -6.30 5.82 6.33
N LEU A 33 -6.43 4.72 5.59
CA LEU A 33 -6.02 4.65 4.20
C LEU A 33 -7.24 4.84 3.30
N ASN A 34 -7.12 5.71 2.30
CA ASN A 34 -8.19 5.96 1.34
C ASN A 34 -7.68 5.73 -0.08
N LEU A 35 -8.32 4.81 -0.79
CA LEU A 35 -8.07 4.52 -2.19
C LEU A 35 -9.15 5.21 -3.03
N HIS A 36 -8.74 6.09 -3.92
CA HIS A 36 -9.62 6.88 -4.78
C HIS A 36 -9.35 6.57 -6.24
N GLU A 37 -10.43 6.41 -7.02
CA GLU A 37 -10.36 6.35 -8.47
C GLU A 37 -11.04 7.60 -9.04
N LEU A 38 -10.28 8.39 -9.78
CA LEU A 38 -10.69 9.69 -10.30
C LEU A 38 -10.50 9.74 -11.81
N ARG A 39 -11.38 10.43 -12.50
CA ARG A 39 -11.21 10.79 -13.91
C ARG A 39 -10.76 12.24 -14.04
N PHE A 40 -9.62 12.45 -14.69
CA PHE A 40 -9.12 13.77 -15.06
C PHE A 40 -9.45 14.10 -16.52
N PRO A 41 -9.61 15.39 -16.86
CA PRO A 41 -9.38 16.58 -16.02
C PRO A 41 -10.58 17.00 -15.15
N SER A 42 -11.74 16.35 -15.29
CA SER A 42 -12.96 16.73 -14.56
C SER A 42 -12.90 16.49 -13.05
N CYS A 43 -11.89 15.76 -12.57
CA CYS A 43 -11.77 15.26 -11.20
C CYS A 43 -13.02 14.48 -10.75
N GLN A 44 -13.72 13.83 -11.69
CA GLN A 44 -14.90 13.04 -11.38
C GLN A 44 -14.49 11.82 -10.56
N LYS A 45 -15.11 11.64 -9.39
CA LYS A 45 -14.91 10.45 -8.57
C LYS A 45 -15.64 9.26 -9.18
N LEU A 46 -14.88 8.24 -9.56
CA LEU A 46 -15.41 6.98 -10.11
C LEU A 46 -15.68 5.98 -8.99
N PHE A 47 -14.73 5.87 -8.05
CA PHE A 47 -14.81 4.93 -6.94
C PHE A 47 -14.00 5.43 -5.74
N GLU A 48 -14.38 4.98 -4.54
CA GLU A 48 -13.68 5.27 -3.29
C GLU A 48 -13.86 4.10 -2.32
N THR A 49 -12.77 3.73 -1.64
CA THR A 49 -12.83 2.83 -0.49
C THR A 49 -11.87 3.31 0.60
N ARG A 50 -12.21 2.99 1.84
CA ARG A 50 -11.52 3.47 3.03
C ARG A 50 -11.32 2.34 4.01
N ILE A 51 -10.11 2.27 4.58
CA ILE A 51 -9.80 1.47 5.77
C ILE A 51 -9.59 2.42 6.93
N VAL A 52 -10.44 2.29 7.95
CA VAL A 52 -10.33 3.02 9.21
C VAL A 52 -9.35 2.29 10.13
N ASN A 53 -8.57 3.05 10.92
CA ASN A 53 -7.58 2.50 11.86
C ASN A 53 -6.54 1.60 11.16
N ALA A 54 -6.07 2.01 9.99
CA ALA A 54 -4.99 1.33 9.27
C ALA A 54 -3.63 1.46 9.99
N SER A 55 -3.48 2.47 10.86
CA SER A 55 -2.36 2.64 11.80
C SER A 55 -2.89 2.98 13.20
N GLY A 56 -2.06 2.83 14.23
CA GLY A 56 -2.38 3.29 15.59
C GLY A 56 -2.15 4.80 15.79
N SER A 57 -1.61 5.51 14.79
CA SER A 57 -1.38 6.95 14.82
C SER A 57 -1.52 7.56 13.41
N ALA A 58 -1.25 8.85 13.28
CA ALA A 58 -1.28 9.55 12.01
C ALA A 58 -0.35 8.87 10.99
N ILE A 59 -0.88 8.55 9.82
CA ILE A 59 -0.09 8.02 8.70
C ILE A 59 0.68 9.18 8.10
N LYS A 60 2.00 9.02 7.93
CA LYS A 60 2.91 10.05 7.42
C LYS A 60 3.41 9.80 6.02
N THR A 61 3.48 8.55 5.61
CA THR A 61 3.89 8.18 4.27
C THR A 61 3.14 6.94 3.82
N VAL A 62 2.92 6.87 2.51
CA VAL A 62 2.39 5.72 1.80
C VAL A 62 3.18 5.57 0.51
N ALA A 63 3.44 4.34 0.09
CA ALA A 63 3.90 4.09 -1.26
C ALA A 63 3.30 2.80 -1.82
N CYS A 64 3.15 2.76 -3.14
CA CYS A 64 2.61 1.65 -3.89
C CYS A 64 3.66 1.04 -4.80
N VAL A 65 3.69 -0.29 -4.89
CA VAL A 65 4.53 -1.03 -5.83
C VAL A 65 3.66 -1.93 -6.71
N ASN A 66 3.94 -1.89 -8.02
CA ASN A 66 3.26 -2.65 -9.08
C ASN A 66 1.73 -2.51 -9.10
N ALA A 67 1.19 -1.35 -8.70
CA ALA A 67 -0.25 -1.09 -8.62
C ALA A 67 -1.04 -2.10 -7.77
N GLN A 68 -0.37 -2.85 -6.88
CA GLN A 68 -0.95 -3.99 -6.17
C GLN A 68 -0.64 -3.99 -4.68
N ARG A 69 0.54 -3.54 -4.27
CA ARG A 69 0.94 -3.56 -2.86
C ARG A 69 1.14 -2.15 -2.36
N ILE A 70 0.65 -1.88 -1.16
CA ILE A 70 0.79 -0.60 -0.49
C ILE A 70 1.54 -0.83 0.82
N TYR A 71 2.46 0.07 1.10
CA TYR A 71 3.08 0.20 2.40
C TYR A 71 2.70 1.54 3.00
N ALA A 72 2.36 1.53 4.29
CA ALA A 72 1.99 2.73 5.03
C ALA A 72 2.69 2.76 6.38
N ALA A 73 3.23 3.92 6.73
CA ALA A 73 3.91 4.14 8.00
C ALA A 73 3.61 5.53 8.59
N GLY A 74 3.77 5.63 9.91
CA GLY A 74 3.39 6.82 10.66
C GLY A 74 4.10 6.94 12.01
N TYR A 75 3.58 7.79 12.89
CA TYR A 75 4.20 8.08 14.18
C TYR A 75 4.20 6.91 15.18
N ASP A 76 3.36 5.89 14.98
CA ASP A 76 3.38 4.68 15.80
C ASP A 76 4.48 3.70 15.39
N GLN A 77 5.39 4.11 14.50
CA GLN A 77 6.53 3.32 14.01
C GLN A 77 6.12 2.00 13.32
N ARG A 78 4.84 1.83 13.04
CA ARG A 78 4.31 0.64 12.39
C ARG A 78 4.44 0.80 10.89
N LEU A 79 5.15 -0.13 10.25
CA LEU A 79 5.14 -0.29 8.81
C LEU A 79 4.14 -1.40 8.45
N SER A 80 3.02 -1.02 7.85
CA SER A 80 1.93 -1.93 7.48
C SER A 80 1.96 -2.24 5.98
N LYS A 81 1.64 -3.49 5.62
CA LYS A 81 1.56 -3.98 4.24
C LYS A 81 0.09 -4.29 3.91
N TRP A 82 -0.33 -3.82 2.73
CA TRP A 82 -1.67 -4.00 2.21
C TRP A 82 -1.63 -4.45 0.76
N SER A 83 -2.62 -5.23 0.35
CA SER A 83 -2.86 -5.61 -1.05
C SER A 83 -4.08 -4.87 -1.59
N ILE A 84 -4.00 -4.45 -2.85
CA ILE A 84 -5.12 -3.95 -3.64
C ILE A 84 -5.70 -5.13 -4.40
N LEU A 85 -6.93 -5.52 -4.07
CA LEU A 85 -7.65 -6.57 -4.74
C LEU A 85 -8.74 -5.94 -5.61
N ARG A 86 -8.81 -6.34 -6.87
CA ARG A 86 -9.84 -5.88 -7.80
C ARG A 86 -10.86 -6.99 -7.99
N ASP A 87 -12.13 -6.67 -7.81
CA ASP A 87 -13.21 -7.62 -8.10
C ASP A 87 -13.46 -7.73 -9.62
N GLU A 88 -14.33 -8.67 -10.00
CA GLU A 88 -14.77 -8.86 -11.38
C GLU A 88 -15.47 -7.64 -11.99
N ASN A 89 -15.98 -6.74 -11.15
CA ASN A 89 -16.63 -5.50 -11.55
C ASN A 89 -15.64 -4.31 -11.62
N GLY A 90 -14.34 -4.56 -11.42
CA GLY A 90 -13.29 -3.56 -11.43
C GLY A 90 -13.21 -2.70 -10.17
N LYS A 91 -13.98 -3.00 -9.11
CA LYS A 91 -13.90 -2.26 -7.84
C LYS A 91 -12.70 -2.75 -7.04
N SER A 92 -11.89 -1.78 -6.61
CA SER A 92 -10.71 -2.03 -5.80
C SER A 92 -11.08 -2.12 -4.30
N ARG A 93 -10.49 -3.06 -3.57
CA ARG A 93 -10.53 -3.11 -2.09
C ARG A 93 -9.13 -3.27 -1.53
N LEU A 94 -8.91 -2.75 -0.33
CA LEU A 94 -7.68 -2.95 0.42
C LEU A 94 -7.80 -4.17 1.33
N GLU A 95 -6.75 -5.00 1.36
CA GLU A 95 -6.65 -6.16 2.23
C GLU A 95 -5.37 -6.11 3.04
N TRP A 96 -5.49 -6.19 4.36
CA TRP A 96 -4.34 -6.20 5.26
C TRP A 96 -3.53 -7.48 5.10
N GLN A 97 -2.22 -7.37 4.94
CA GLN A 97 -1.31 -8.51 4.75
C GLN A 97 -0.38 -8.73 5.95
N GLY A 98 -0.14 -7.69 6.75
CA GLY A 98 0.81 -7.78 7.86
C GLY A 98 1.32 -6.41 8.28
N ALA A 99 2.11 -6.41 9.34
CA ALA A 99 2.87 -5.25 9.77
C ALA A 99 4.13 -5.67 10.51
N THR A 100 5.08 -4.75 10.60
CA THR A 100 6.27 -4.85 11.43
C THR A 100 6.57 -3.50 12.06
N ILE A 101 7.45 -3.47 13.06
CA ILE A 101 7.88 -2.23 13.70
C ILE A 101 9.17 -1.75 13.06
N SER A 102 9.23 -0.46 12.78
CA SER A 102 10.44 0.24 12.39
C SER A 102 11.07 0.91 13.60
N GLU A 103 12.39 0.78 13.74
CA GLU A 103 13.17 1.50 14.75
C GLU A 103 13.44 2.96 14.34
N CYS A 104 12.96 3.38 13.16
CA CYS A 104 13.09 4.76 12.71
C CYS A 104 12.12 5.65 13.48
N ALA A 105 12.63 6.55 14.32
CA ALA A 105 11.84 7.59 14.96
C ALA A 105 11.37 8.63 13.94
N ASP A 106 10.24 9.28 14.22
CA ASP A 106 9.66 10.35 13.40
C ASP A 106 9.68 10.05 11.89
N ILE A 107 9.04 8.95 11.50
CA ILE A 107 8.97 8.53 10.09
C ILE A 107 8.45 9.68 9.23
N ALA A 108 9.28 10.07 8.27
CA ALA A 108 9.00 11.13 7.31
C ALA A 108 8.61 10.57 5.95
N ASP A 109 9.27 9.50 5.50
CA ASP A 109 9.00 8.89 4.20
C ASP A 109 9.42 7.42 4.11
N LEU A 110 9.00 6.75 3.05
CA LEU A 110 9.46 5.41 2.70
C LEU A 110 9.63 5.25 1.19
N ALA A 111 10.50 4.33 0.79
CA ALA A 111 10.67 3.91 -0.59
C ALA A 111 10.69 2.39 -0.66
N ILE A 112 10.19 1.84 -1.76
CA ILE A 112 10.06 0.40 -1.94
C ILE A 112 10.76 0.01 -3.24
N ARG A 113 11.44 -1.14 -3.23
CA ARG A 113 11.81 -1.85 -4.45
C ARG A 113 11.49 -3.32 -4.32
N ASN A 114 11.19 -3.96 -5.45
CA ASN A 114 11.21 -5.42 -5.51
C ASN A 114 12.65 -5.93 -5.53
N THR A 115 12.88 -7.07 -4.88
CA THR A 115 14.10 -7.84 -5.09
C THR A 115 14.15 -8.36 -6.53
N LEU A 116 15.36 -8.67 -7.00
CA LEU A 116 15.59 -9.09 -8.39
C LEU A 116 14.87 -10.39 -8.77
N ASP A 117 14.66 -11.26 -7.78
CA ASP A 117 13.90 -12.51 -7.92
C ASP A 117 12.38 -12.32 -7.77
N GLY A 118 11.93 -11.13 -7.37
CA GLY A 118 10.51 -10.82 -7.14
C GLY A 118 9.92 -11.47 -5.89
N GLU A 119 10.72 -12.19 -5.11
CA GLU A 119 10.25 -12.95 -3.95
C GLU A 119 10.11 -12.06 -2.70
N ALA A 120 10.61 -10.83 -2.72
CA ALA A 120 10.48 -9.89 -1.62
C ALA A 120 10.32 -8.43 -2.06
N ASP A 121 9.79 -7.64 -1.13
CA ASP A 121 9.83 -6.18 -1.16
C ASP A 121 10.87 -5.71 -0.15
N GLU A 122 11.81 -4.88 -0.58
CA GLU A 122 12.69 -4.14 0.31
C GLU A 122 12.13 -2.74 0.51
N VAL A 123 11.82 -2.41 1.75
CA VAL A 123 11.27 -1.12 2.16
C VAL A 123 12.32 -0.37 2.94
N VAL A 124 12.69 0.81 2.46
CA VAL A 124 13.53 1.76 3.19
C VAL A 124 12.61 2.76 3.86
N VAL A 125 12.74 2.90 5.17
CA VAL A 125 12.00 3.88 5.99
C VAL A 125 12.99 4.94 6.46
N VAL A 126 12.61 6.21 6.32
CA VAL A 126 13.44 7.36 6.73
C VAL A 126 12.67 8.31 7.63
N GLY A 127 13.41 8.99 8.51
CA GLY A 127 12.90 9.90 9.52
C GLY A 127 14.08 10.46 10.33
N GLN A 128 13.99 10.40 11.66
CA GLN A 128 15.18 10.50 12.52
C GLN A 128 15.97 9.19 12.51
N GLY A 129 16.59 8.91 11.36
CA GLY A 129 17.31 7.67 11.10
C GLY A 129 16.95 7.06 9.75
N LEU A 130 17.43 5.84 9.53
CA LEU A 130 17.14 5.05 8.35
C LEU A 130 17.12 3.57 8.73
N GLN A 131 16.14 2.83 8.22
CA GLN A 131 16.07 1.39 8.35
C GLN A 131 15.63 0.77 7.03
N MET A 132 16.23 -0.36 6.68
CA MET A 132 15.76 -1.22 5.59
C MET A 132 15.08 -2.45 6.20
N ILE A 133 13.90 -2.79 5.70
CA ILE A 133 13.10 -3.91 6.15
C ILE A 133 12.67 -4.72 4.93
N GLN A 134 12.78 -6.04 5.01
CA GLN A 134 12.41 -6.94 3.93
C GLN A 134 11.09 -7.65 4.25
N PHE A 135 10.13 -7.58 3.33
CA PHE A 135 8.87 -8.33 3.38
C PHE A 135 8.89 -9.44 2.36
N GLN A 136 8.72 -10.68 2.82
CA GLN A 136 8.55 -11.80 1.91
C GLN A 136 7.22 -11.65 1.14
N CYS A 137 7.27 -12.04 -0.13
CA CYS A 137 6.14 -12.08 -1.04
C CYS A 137 5.76 -13.53 -1.26
N THR A 138 5.35 -14.20 -0.18
CA THR A 138 4.84 -15.56 -0.29
C THR A 138 3.57 -15.53 -1.14
N SER A 139 3.58 -16.19 -2.29
CA SER A 139 2.34 -16.50 -2.98
C SER A 139 1.52 -17.43 -2.08
N PHE A 140 0.20 -17.24 -2.08
CA PHE A 140 -0.72 -18.08 -1.30
C PHE A 140 -0.54 -19.57 -1.63
N GLU A 141 -0.22 -19.90 -2.88
CA GLU A 141 0.08 -21.25 -3.36
C GLU A 141 1.37 -21.81 -2.73
N LYS A 142 2.48 -21.07 -2.71
CA LYS A 142 3.72 -21.50 -2.04
C LYS A 142 3.53 -21.64 -0.53
N ALA A 143 2.74 -20.75 0.09
CA ALA A 143 2.45 -20.82 1.52
C ALA A 143 1.61 -22.06 1.87
N LEU A 144 0.67 -22.45 1.00
CA LEU A 144 -0.14 -23.66 1.15
C LEU A 144 0.70 -24.93 0.95
N GLU A 145 1.59 -24.94 -0.04
CA GLU A 145 2.52 -26.05 -0.30
C GLU A 145 3.47 -26.27 0.89
N LEU A 146 4.05 -25.20 1.43
CA LEU A 146 4.91 -25.27 2.62
C LEU A 146 4.16 -25.80 3.85
N GLN A 147 2.92 -25.34 4.09
CA GLN A 147 2.10 -25.86 5.20
C GLN A 147 1.68 -27.33 5.03
N GLN A 148 1.52 -27.80 3.79
CA GLN A 148 1.24 -29.21 3.51
C GLN A 148 2.49 -30.08 3.67
N GLN A 149 3.67 -29.54 3.36
CA GLN A 149 4.94 -30.23 3.51
C GLN A 149 5.34 -30.39 4.98
N GLU A 150 5.18 -29.36 5.81
CA GLU A 150 5.42 -29.42 7.27
C GLU A 150 4.44 -30.34 8.03
N ARG A 151 3.28 -30.66 7.44
CA ARG A 151 2.29 -31.59 8.03
C ARG A 151 2.57 -33.06 7.73
N ASN A 152 3.44 -33.35 6.77
CA ASN A 152 3.75 -34.69 6.31
C ASN A 152 5.13 -35.18 6.79
N GLU A 153 5.84 -34.38 7.59
CA GLU A 153 7.03 -34.75 8.37
C GLU A 153 6.67 -35.02 9.84
#